data_AF-A0A8H2JJ42-F1
#
_entry.id   AF-A0A8H2JJ42-F1
#
_cell.length_a   1.000
_cell.length_b   1.000
_cell.length_c   1.000
_cell.angle_alpha   90.00
_cell.angle_beta   90.00
_cell.angle_gamma   90.00
#
_symmetry.space_group_name_H-M   'P 1'
#
loop_
_entity.id
_entity.type
_entity.pdbx_description
1 polymer ?
#
loop_
_entity_poly.entity_id
_entity_poly.type
_entity_poly.pdbx_seq_one_letter_code
_entity_poly.pdbx_strand_id
1 'polypeptide(L)'
;AYSYIGPSLTEAVYRKGTIGRAKDHLEATAFAITDSLAAIDGKAFVSVNKALVTQASSAIPVIPLYISLLYRIMKEEGIHEGCIEQIQRLYQERLFTGNEVPVDEKGRIRIDDLEMRPDVQEKVAKLWVEAVTENLAEIGD
;
A
#
# COMPACT_ATOMS: atom_id res chain seq x y z
N ALA A 1 -6.32 10.60 -4.23
CA ALA A 1 -7.13 9.38 -3.95
C ALA A 1 -6.24 8.27 -3.40
N TYR A 2 -6.79 7.29 -2.67
CA TYR A 2 -6.01 6.16 -2.13
C TYR A 2 -6.15 4.89 -2.97
N SER A 3 -5.02 4.19 -3.13
CA SER A 3 -4.92 2.91 -3.84
C SER A 3 -4.05 1.92 -3.06
N TYR A 4 -4.06 0.67 -3.52
CA TYR A 4 -3.23 -0.42 -3.01
C TYR A 4 -2.77 -1.25 -4.21
N ILE A 5 -1.51 -1.67 -4.21
CA ILE A 5 -0.94 -2.59 -5.20
C ILE A 5 -0.60 -3.91 -4.52
N GLY A 6 0.18 -3.84 -3.44
CA GLY A 6 0.64 -5.01 -2.69
C GLY A 6 1.72 -5.81 -3.40
N PRO A 7 2.23 -6.87 -2.75
CA PRO A 7 3.25 -7.72 -3.32
C PRO A 7 2.70 -8.79 -4.26
N SER A 8 3.61 -9.54 -4.88
CA SER A 8 3.28 -10.66 -5.79
C SER A 8 2.34 -11.69 -5.15
N LEU A 9 2.46 -11.92 -3.84
CA LEU A 9 1.61 -12.86 -3.07
C LEU A 9 0.11 -12.51 -3.15
N THR A 10 -0.24 -11.22 -3.22
CA THR A 10 -1.63 -10.75 -3.21
C THR A 10 -2.09 -10.23 -4.58
N GLU A 11 -1.19 -10.16 -5.56
CA GLU A 11 -1.41 -9.58 -6.89
C GLU A 11 -2.60 -10.22 -7.63
N ALA A 12 -2.76 -11.55 -7.51
CA ALA A 12 -3.84 -12.28 -8.16
C ALA A 12 -5.23 -11.82 -7.68
N VAL A 13 -5.35 -11.47 -6.40
CA VAL A 13 -6.61 -11.03 -5.79
C VAL A 13 -6.81 -9.52 -5.97
N TYR A 14 -5.73 -8.72 -5.94
CA TYR A 14 -5.81 -7.26 -5.93
C TYR A 14 -5.60 -6.56 -7.28
N ARG A 15 -4.64 -6.97 -8.10
CA ARG A 15 -4.31 -6.23 -9.34
C ARG A 15 -4.85 -6.90 -10.60
N LYS A 16 -4.95 -8.23 -10.62
CA LYS A 16 -5.39 -8.98 -11.82
C LYS A 16 -6.89 -9.29 -11.85
N GLY A 17 -7.66 -8.79 -10.88
CA GLY A 17 -9.12 -8.93 -10.79
C GLY A 17 -9.92 -7.69 -11.22
N THR A 18 -11.23 -7.69 -10.97
CA THR A 18 -12.15 -6.58 -11.28
C THR A 18 -11.77 -5.28 -10.56
N ILE A 19 -11.30 -5.38 -9.32
CA ILE A 19 -10.82 -4.24 -8.53
C ILE A 19 -9.57 -3.60 -9.16
N GLY A 20 -8.73 -4.38 -9.84
CA GLY A 20 -7.58 -3.90 -10.59
C GLY A 20 -7.97 -2.94 -11.71
N ARG A 21 -8.99 -3.29 -12.50
CA ARG A 21 -9.54 -2.39 -13.54
C ARG A 21 -10.08 -1.09 -12.96
N ALA A 22 -10.73 -1.14 -11.79
CA ALA A 22 -11.18 0.06 -11.11
C ALA A 22 -10.01 0.94 -10.64
N LYS A 23 -8.88 0.33 -10.23
CA LYS A 23 -7.66 1.07 -9.89
C LYS A 23 -6.98 1.67 -11.12
N ASP A 24 -6.94 0.96 -12.24
CA ASP A 24 -6.43 1.52 -13.51
C ASP A 24 -7.25 2.76 -13.93
N HIS A 25 -8.58 2.68 -13.82
CA HIS A 25 -9.46 3.82 -14.08
C HIS A 25 -9.21 4.97 -13.09
N LEU A 26 -9.04 4.68 -11.80
CA LEU A 26 -8.72 5.68 -10.78
C LEU A 26 -7.39 6.40 -11.08
N GLU A 27 -6.36 5.63 -11.48
CA GLU A 27 -5.05 6.14 -11.87
C GLU A 27 -5.17 7.06 -13.11
N ALA A 28 -5.92 6.65 -14.14
CA ALA A 28 -6.16 7.48 -15.32
C ALA A 28 -6.96 8.76 -15.00
N THR A 29 -7.94 8.66 -14.10
CA THR A 29 -8.79 9.81 -13.71
C THR A 29 -7.99 10.88 -12.95
N ALA A 30 -6.94 10.50 -12.22
CA ALA A 30 -6.07 11.47 -11.55
C ALA A 30 -5.40 12.44 -12.54
N PHE A 31 -5.01 11.96 -13.73
CA PHE A 31 -4.48 12.82 -14.78
C PHE A 31 -5.56 13.75 -15.35
N ALA A 32 -6.75 13.24 -15.65
CA ALA A 32 -7.85 14.07 -16.15
C ALA A 32 -8.28 15.17 -15.14
N ILE A 33 -8.25 14.86 -13.84
CA ILE A 33 -8.49 15.87 -12.80
C ILE A 33 -7.35 16.88 -12.76
N THR A 34 -6.10 16.44 -12.88
CA THR A 34 -4.94 17.35 -12.94
C THR A 34 -5.08 18.33 -14.10
N ASP A 35 -5.46 17.86 -15.29
CA ASP A 35 -5.69 18.72 -16.46
C ASP A 35 -6.82 19.74 -16.19
N SER A 36 -7.87 19.31 -15.49
CA SER A 36 -9.00 20.18 -15.10
C SER A 36 -8.61 21.23 -14.05
N LEU A 37 -7.56 20.99 -13.27
CA LEU A 37 -7.05 21.89 -12.23
C LEU A 37 -5.91 22.79 -12.71
N ALA A 38 -5.46 22.66 -13.97
CA ALA A 38 -4.33 23.39 -14.51
C ALA A 38 -4.49 24.92 -14.41
N ALA A 39 -5.71 25.45 -14.51
CA ALA A 39 -6.00 26.88 -14.41
C ALA A 39 -5.64 27.50 -13.04
N ILE A 40 -5.51 26.68 -12.00
CA ILE A 40 -5.13 27.11 -10.64
C ILE A 40 -3.81 26.49 -10.18
N ASP A 41 -3.02 25.94 -11.12
CA ASP A 41 -1.79 25.19 -10.84
C ASP A 41 -1.99 24.04 -9.85
N GLY A 42 -3.18 23.43 -9.88
CA GLY A 42 -3.53 22.31 -9.02
C GLY A 42 -3.09 20.97 -9.61
N LYS A 43 -2.77 20.01 -8.74
CA LYS A 43 -2.44 18.63 -9.11
C LYS A 43 -3.28 17.62 -8.35
N ALA A 44 -3.62 16.52 -9.00
CA ALA A 44 -4.29 15.38 -8.39
C ALA A 44 -3.40 14.13 -8.43
N PHE A 45 -3.32 13.45 -7.29
CA PHE A 45 -2.45 12.29 -7.12
C PHE A 45 -3.22 11.05 -6.67
N VAL A 46 -2.72 9.89 -7.05
CA VAL A 46 -3.03 8.62 -6.39
C VAL A 46 -1.89 8.29 -5.43
N SER A 47 -2.21 8.06 -4.16
CA SER A 47 -1.29 7.52 -3.18
C SER A 47 -1.51 6.02 -3.07
N VAL A 48 -0.46 5.24 -3.32
CA VAL A 48 -0.42 3.80 -3.12
C VAL A 48 0.02 3.55 -1.68
N ASN A 49 -0.93 3.08 -0.88
CA ASN A 49 -0.79 2.91 0.55
C ASN A 49 -0.40 1.48 0.90
N LYS A 50 0.16 1.27 2.10
CA LYS A 50 0.47 -0.03 2.68
C LYS A 50 -0.79 -0.81 3.09
N ALA A 51 -0.63 -2.10 3.28
CA ALA A 51 -1.65 -2.99 3.80
C ALA A 51 -1.92 -2.69 5.28
N LEU A 52 -3.20 -2.52 5.61
CA LEU A 52 -3.70 -2.18 6.93
C LEU A 52 -5.00 -2.92 7.20
N VAL A 53 -5.25 -3.27 8.46
CA VAL A 53 -6.55 -3.81 8.88
C VAL A 53 -7.60 -2.70 8.82
N THR A 54 -8.63 -2.92 8.01
CA THR A 54 -9.82 -2.09 7.88
C THR A 54 -11.01 -3.01 7.64
N GLN A 55 -12.24 -2.51 7.79
CA GLN A 55 -13.44 -3.27 7.45
C GLN A 55 -13.45 -3.76 5.99
N ALA A 56 -12.83 -3.00 5.07
CA ALA A 56 -12.76 -3.38 3.66
C ALA A 56 -11.70 -4.47 3.42
N SER A 57 -10.52 -4.37 4.05
CA SER A 57 -9.42 -5.32 3.83
C SER A 57 -9.66 -6.66 4.52
N SER A 58 -10.39 -6.70 5.65
CA SER A 58 -10.73 -7.95 6.33
C SER A 58 -11.65 -8.86 5.53
N ALA A 59 -12.44 -8.29 4.61
CA ALA A 59 -13.37 -9.02 3.77
C ALA A 59 -12.70 -9.66 2.54
N ILE A 60 -11.44 -9.30 2.24
CA ILE A 60 -10.73 -9.83 1.07
C ILE A 60 -10.03 -11.12 1.49
N PRO A 61 -10.31 -12.27 0.83
CA PRO A 61 -9.65 -13.53 1.16
C PRO A 61 -8.13 -13.40 1.15
N VAL A 62 -7.46 -14.13 2.05
CA VAL A 62 -6.00 -14.26 2.10
C VAL A 62 -5.24 -13.01 2.61
N ILE A 63 -5.86 -11.83 2.56
CA ILE A 63 -5.29 -10.56 3.05
C ILE A 63 -5.08 -10.51 4.57
N PRO A 64 -5.98 -11.05 5.42
CA PRO A 64 -5.72 -11.09 6.86
C PRO A 64 -4.42 -11.83 7.22
N LEU A 65 -4.12 -12.95 6.55
CA LEU A 65 -2.88 -13.69 6.74
C LEU A 65 -1.66 -12.83 6.36
N TYR A 66 -1.71 -12.20 5.18
CA TYR A 66 -0.62 -11.33 4.74
C TYR A 66 -0.36 -10.18 5.71
N ILE A 67 -1.41 -9.50 6.16
CA ILE A 67 -1.30 -8.38 7.09
C ILE A 67 -0.69 -8.83 8.41
N SER A 68 -1.11 -9.98 8.95
CA SER A 68 -0.59 -10.51 10.21
C SER A 68 0.92 -10.79 10.13
N LEU A 69 1.39 -11.43 9.06
CA LEU A 69 2.83 -11.67 8.83
C LEU A 69 3.61 -10.36 8.60
N LEU A 70 3.06 -9.45 7.80
CA LEU A 70 3.67 -8.16 7.51
C LEU A 70 3.82 -7.32 8.79
N TYR A 71 2.79 -7.29 9.64
CA TYR A 71 2.78 -6.51 10.87
C TYR A 71 3.89 -6.96 11.79
N ARG A 72 4.05 -8.27 12.01
CA ARG A 72 5.14 -8.80 12.79
C ARG A 72 6.49 -8.32 12.28
N ILE A 73 6.80 -8.55 11.00
CA ILE A 73 8.10 -8.19 10.42
C ILE A 73 8.35 -6.69 10.51
N MET A 74 7.37 -5.86 10.15
CA MET A 74 7.53 -4.41 10.21
C MET A 74 7.67 -3.89 11.64
N LYS A 75 7.05 -4.54 12.64
CA LYS A 75 7.21 -4.19 14.07
C LYS A 75 8.61 -4.56 14.57
N GLU A 76 9.12 -5.75 14.22
CA GLU A 76 10.48 -6.17 14.56
C GLU A 76 11.53 -5.22 13.98
N GLU A 77 11.29 -4.71 12.76
CA GLU A 77 12.15 -3.73 12.09
C GLU A 77 11.93 -2.27 12.53
N GLY A 78 10.94 -2.00 13.39
CA GLY A 78 10.64 -0.65 13.88
C GLY A 78 10.06 0.31 12.82
N ILE A 79 9.47 -0.22 11.75
CA ILE A 79 8.93 0.55 10.60
C ILE A 79 7.42 0.38 10.43
N HIS A 80 6.75 -0.29 11.38
CA HIS A 80 5.31 -0.49 11.32
C HIS A 80 4.55 0.84 11.46
N GLU A 81 3.58 1.03 10.57
CA GLU A 81 2.66 2.17 10.58
C GLU A 81 1.22 1.70 10.55
N GLY A 82 0.37 2.38 11.33
CA GLY A 82 -1.08 2.33 11.24
C GLY A 82 -1.61 3.37 10.25
N CYS A 83 -2.94 3.54 10.25
CA CYS A 83 -3.60 4.51 9.36
C CYS A 83 -3.14 5.94 9.60
N ILE A 84 -2.98 6.35 10.87
CA ILE A 84 -2.68 7.74 11.20
C ILE A 84 -1.22 8.07 10.88
N GLU A 85 -0.29 7.19 11.22
CA GLU A 85 1.14 7.35 10.96
C GLU A 85 1.39 7.45 9.44
N GLN A 86 0.80 6.56 8.65
CA GLN A 86 0.94 6.59 7.21
C GLN A 86 0.42 7.90 6.58
N ILE A 87 -0.76 8.39 7.01
CA ILE A 87 -1.31 9.63 6.46
C ILE A 87 -0.52 10.85 6.95
N GLN A 88 -0.04 10.82 8.19
CA GLN A 88 0.85 11.84 8.71
C GLN A 88 2.14 11.91 7.87
N ARG A 89 2.77 10.77 7.57
CA ARG A 89 3.97 10.68 6.71
C ARG A 89 3.70 11.14 5.29
N LEU A 90 2.56 10.75 4.70
CA LEU A 90 2.13 11.24 3.39
C LEU A 90 2.06 12.77 3.33
N TYR A 91 1.48 13.40 4.35
CA TYR A 91 1.37 14.85 4.39
C TYR A 91 2.73 15.51 4.64
N GLN A 92 3.43 15.06 5.69
CA GLN A 92 4.67 15.70 6.15
C GLN A 92 5.82 15.52 5.17
N GLU A 93 5.99 14.32 4.60
CA GLU A 93 7.18 13.97 3.82
C GLU A 93 6.94 13.87 2.31
N ARG A 94 5.69 14.02 1.83
CA ARG A 94 5.40 13.97 0.39
C ARG A 94 4.67 15.22 -0.09
N LEU A 95 3.49 15.53 0.49
CA LEU A 95 2.59 16.55 -0.06
C LEU A 95 2.96 17.99 0.33
N PHE A 96 3.42 18.22 1.57
CA PHE A 96 3.60 19.56 2.13
C PHE A 96 5.06 19.86 2.51
N THR A 97 6.00 19.33 1.72
CA THR A 97 7.45 19.52 1.93
C THR A 97 7.96 20.86 1.39
N GLY A 98 7.18 21.54 0.54
CA GLY A 98 7.61 22.71 -0.23
C GLY A 98 8.45 22.37 -1.46
N ASN A 99 8.77 21.08 -1.68
CA ASN A 99 9.47 20.58 -2.86
C ASN A 99 8.50 19.91 -3.83
N GLU A 100 9.01 19.47 -4.98
CA GLU A 100 8.23 18.63 -5.89
C GLU A 100 7.78 17.34 -5.20
N VAL A 101 6.52 16.96 -5.39
CA VAL A 101 5.93 15.76 -4.81
C VAL A 101 6.58 14.53 -5.46
N PRO A 102 7.29 13.67 -4.71
CA PRO A 102 7.93 12.50 -5.28
C PRO A 102 6.88 11.46 -5.71
N VAL A 103 7.00 11.02 -6.96
CA VAL A 103 6.08 10.06 -7.59
C VAL A 103 6.86 8.95 -8.30
N ASP A 104 6.22 7.80 -8.49
CA ASP A 104 6.75 6.74 -9.35
C ASP A 104 6.60 7.07 -10.84
N GLU A 105 7.07 6.17 -11.70
CA GLU A 105 7.00 6.30 -13.17
C GLU A 105 5.58 6.47 -13.72
N LYS A 106 4.55 6.15 -12.94
CA LYS A 106 3.13 6.31 -13.30
C LYS A 106 2.49 7.51 -12.61
N GLY A 107 3.26 8.41 -12.02
CA GLY A 107 2.76 9.62 -11.36
C GLY A 107 2.05 9.35 -10.03
N ARG A 108 2.33 8.23 -9.36
CA ARG A 108 1.69 7.85 -8.10
C ARG A 108 2.62 8.08 -6.92
N ILE A 109 2.10 8.59 -5.82
CA ILE A 109 2.85 8.70 -4.57
C ILE A 109 2.96 7.30 -3.97
N ARG A 110 4.17 6.90 -3.57
CA ARG A 110 4.43 5.62 -2.91
C ARG A 110 4.62 5.86 -1.42
N ILE A 111 3.60 5.49 -0.65
CA ILE A 111 3.65 5.45 0.82
C ILE A 111 3.67 4.00 1.34
N ASP A 112 3.53 3.03 0.43
CA ASP A 112 3.80 1.60 0.63
C ASP A 112 5.30 1.25 0.57
N ASP A 113 6.18 2.24 0.41
CA ASP A 113 7.62 2.09 0.27
C ASP A 113 8.27 1.26 1.40
N LEU A 114 7.82 1.44 2.66
CA LEU A 114 8.30 0.64 3.78
C LEU A 114 7.84 -0.82 3.74
N GLU A 115 6.61 -1.09 3.29
CA GLU A 115 6.11 -2.46 3.07
C GLU A 115 6.88 -3.12 1.92
N MET A 116 7.14 -2.38 0.84
CA MET A 116 7.71 -2.91 -0.39
C MET A 116 9.24 -3.04 -0.38
N ARG A 117 9.89 -2.78 0.77
CA ARG A 117 11.30 -3.04 0.99
C ARG A 117 11.65 -4.52 0.66
N PRO A 118 12.72 -4.80 -0.10
CA PRO A 118 13.07 -6.17 -0.47
C PRO A 118 13.26 -7.12 0.71
N ASP A 119 13.90 -6.65 1.78
CA ASP A 119 14.16 -7.44 2.99
C ASP A 119 12.88 -7.77 3.77
N VAL A 120 11.91 -6.85 3.80
CA VAL A 120 10.58 -7.07 4.39
C VAL A 120 9.82 -8.12 3.56
N GLN A 121 9.79 -7.94 2.24
CA GLN A 121 9.07 -8.83 1.34
C GLN A 121 9.66 -10.25 1.31
N GLU A 122 10.99 -10.38 1.39
CA GLU A 122 11.65 -11.68 1.48
C GLU A 122 11.28 -12.42 2.77
N LYS A 123 11.28 -11.72 3.91
CA LYS A 123 10.88 -12.29 5.21
C LYS A 123 9.41 -12.74 5.21
N VAL A 124 8.51 -11.90 4.69
CA VAL A 124 7.08 -12.24 4.58
C VAL A 124 6.88 -13.45 3.65
N ALA A 125 7.57 -13.50 2.51
CA ALA A 125 7.48 -14.63 1.58
C ALA A 125 7.97 -15.96 2.19
N LYS A 126 8.99 -15.93 3.06
CA LYS A 126 9.43 -17.12 3.80
C LYS A 126 8.36 -17.60 4.77
N LEU A 127 7.85 -16.70 5.62
CA LEU A 127 6.79 -17.03 6.59
C LEU A 127 5.50 -17.48 5.89
N TRP A 128 5.21 -16.94 4.70
CA TRP A 128 4.05 -17.34 3.90
C TRP A 128 4.02 -18.83 3.58
N VAL A 129 5.18 -19.41 3.23
CA VAL A 129 5.29 -20.82 2.85
C VAL A 129 5.25 -21.74 4.08
N GLU A 130 5.73 -21.24 5.21
CA GLU A 130 5.76 -21.97 6.49
C GLU A 130 4.43 -21.89 7.26
N ALA A 131 3.53 -20.99 6.86
CA ALA A 131 2.27 -20.74 7.55
C ALA A 131 1.33 -21.94 7.49
N VAL A 132 1.03 -22.48 8.67
CA VAL A 132 0.04 -23.52 8.90
C VAL A 132 -0.86 -23.13 10.07
N THR A 133 -2.00 -23.80 10.21
CA THR A 133 -2.98 -23.48 11.28
C THR A 133 -2.34 -23.51 12.67
N GLU A 134 -1.43 -24.46 12.89
CA GLU A 134 -0.80 -24.75 14.18
C GLU A 134 0.20 -23.66 14.61
N ASN A 135 0.90 -23.03 13.68
CA ASN A 135 1.95 -22.05 13.99
C ASN A 135 1.52 -20.59 13.78
N LEU A 136 0.31 -20.35 13.25
CA LEU A 136 -0.10 -19.01 12.83
C LEU A 136 -0.03 -17.96 13.96
N ALA A 137 -0.45 -18.34 15.17
CA ALA A 137 -0.41 -17.45 16.34
C ALA A 137 1.02 -17.16 16.83
N GLU A 138 1.99 -17.99 16.45
CA GLU A 138 3.40 -17.79 16.77
C GLU A 138 4.11 -16.98 15.70
N ILE A 139 3.74 -17.18 14.41
CA ILE A 139 4.41 -16.56 13.26
C ILE A 139 3.84 -15.20 12.86
N GLY A 140 2.57 -14.93 13.19
CA GLY A 140 1.87 -13.68 12.90
C GLY A 140 1.63 -12.79 14.13
N ASP A 141 1.02 -11.63 13.88
CA ASP A 141 0.53 -10.66 14.87
C ASP A 141 -0.98 -10.44 14.74
#